data_AF-A0A914C4K5-F1
#
_entry.id   AF-A0A914C4K5-F1
#
_cell.length_a   1.000
_cell.length_b   1.000
_cell.length_c   1.000
_cell.angle_alpha   90.00
_cell.angle_beta   90.00
_cell.angle_gamma   90.00
#
_symmetry.space_group_name_H-M   'P 1'
#
loop_
_entity.id
_entity.type
_entity.pdbx_description
1 polymer ?
#
loop_
_entity_poly.entity_id
_entity_poly.type
_entity_poly.pdbx_seq_one_letter_code
_entity_poly.pdbx_strand_id
1 'polypeptide(L)'
;MMELERSTSTLTSIPTSSTMSDSDVGSYRVSGDQLVDILSSGNRFSSPYVILDCRESGSHPMIRGAQKVRLPSVLYRRLNNGTLSPASICPMLNSSDCQVVIVPDSMSPNSLASKVFNILVQRQFNVAFLADDVDELAHTHPSLCNVTSPEDIVSELKLNLLSVCDGYKTNTSSQIGKEKNQPPSKLFPVQILPYLFLGNDETAKDKSQLEKYGIRYIINVTANLPNYFHDDPRFHYLRIGVDDTCSHNLAQFFPDAIAFIEKARAENASILVHCWAGISRSVTVCLAYLMHATHKTLEEAFDILLKQNGAIAPNFHFMGQLTEFERTLFPNESLFTPDSGMGSSVPSSTTSSESGCSSY
;
A
#
# COMPACT_ATOMS: atom_id res chain seq x y z
N MET A 1 25.04 -8.22 -55.47
CA MET A 1 25.74 -7.69 -54.27
C MET A 1 25.09 -6.36 -53.94
N MET A 2 24.47 -6.07 -52.81
CA MET A 2 24.17 -6.78 -51.56
C MET A 2 22.86 -6.15 -51.07
N GLU A 3 21.87 -6.96 -50.68
CA GLU A 3 20.73 -6.51 -49.87
C GLU A 3 21.16 -6.43 -48.40
N LEU A 4 20.81 -5.33 -47.73
CA LEU A 4 21.12 -5.04 -46.35
C LEU A 4 20.02 -5.64 -45.46
N GLU A 5 20.28 -6.77 -44.82
CA GLU A 5 19.36 -7.38 -43.85
C GLU A 5 19.21 -6.50 -42.61
N ARG A 6 17.98 -6.06 -42.33
CA ARG A 6 17.58 -5.46 -41.05
C ARG A 6 17.44 -6.58 -40.01
N SER A 7 18.29 -6.56 -38.99
CA SER A 7 18.15 -7.39 -37.80
C SER A 7 17.01 -6.88 -36.92
N THR A 8 15.84 -7.52 -37.01
CA THR A 8 14.79 -7.46 -36.00
C THR A 8 15.16 -8.40 -34.86
N SER A 9 15.58 -7.89 -33.70
CA SER A 9 15.83 -8.74 -32.53
C SER A 9 14.50 -9.19 -31.92
N THR A 10 14.20 -10.47 -32.12
CA THR A 10 13.04 -11.18 -31.60
C THR A 10 13.09 -11.25 -30.08
N LEU A 11 12.05 -10.77 -29.39
CA LEU A 11 11.82 -11.01 -27.96
C LEU A 11 11.73 -12.52 -27.71
N THR A 12 12.73 -13.08 -27.05
CA THR A 12 12.76 -14.49 -26.64
C THR A 12 11.87 -14.74 -25.42
N SER A 13 11.27 -15.94 -25.42
CA SER A 13 10.24 -16.47 -24.52
C SER A 13 10.53 -16.40 -23.02
N ILE A 14 9.46 -16.22 -22.24
CA ILE A 14 9.39 -16.14 -20.77
C ILE A 14 9.85 -17.46 -20.11
N PRO A 15 10.77 -17.45 -19.11
CA PRO A 15 11.11 -18.63 -18.32
C PRO A 15 10.06 -18.91 -17.24
N THR A 16 9.67 -20.17 -17.08
CA THR A 16 8.70 -20.66 -16.08
C THR A 16 9.34 -21.05 -14.74
N SER A 17 10.49 -20.48 -14.37
CA SER A 17 11.27 -20.86 -13.17
C SER A 17 11.31 -19.72 -12.15
N SER A 18 10.98 -20.03 -10.89
CA SER A 18 10.85 -19.09 -9.76
C SER A 18 12.18 -18.52 -9.20
N THR A 19 13.29 -18.70 -9.91
CA THR A 19 14.61 -18.17 -9.53
C THR A 19 15.38 -17.82 -10.80
N MET A 20 15.67 -16.53 -11.00
CA MET A 20 16.47 -16.05 -12.13
C MET A 20 17.95 -16.32 -11.91
N SER A 21 18.64 -16.75 -12.97
CA SER A 21 20.10 -16.85 -13.00
C SER A 21 20.72 -15.51 -13.39
N ASP A 22 21.99 -15.25 -13.02
CA ASP A 22 22.71 -14.02 -13.40
C ASP A 22 22.74 -13.75 -14.92
N SER A 23 22.61 -14.80 -15.74
CA SER A 23 22.52 -14.71 -17.20
C SER A 23 21.16 -14.20 -17.72
N ASP A 24 20.07 -14.39 -16.98
CA ASP A 24 18.73 -13.91 -17.38
C ASP A 24 18.60 -12.39 -17.17
N VAL A 25 19.30 -11.84 -16.18
CA VAL A 25 19.32 -10.41 -15.81
C VAL A 25 19.89 -9.53 -16.93
N GLY A 26 20.78 -10.06 -17.78
CA GLY A 26 21.38 -9.33 -18.89
C GLY A 26 20.39 -8.93 -20.00
N SER A 27 19.23 -9.60 -20.09
CA SER A 27 18.22 -9.37 -21.13
C SER A 27 17.19 -8.27 -20.79
N TYR A 28 17.16 -7.80 -19.55
CA TYR A 28 16.22 -6.79 -19.05
C TYR A 28 16.96 -5.53 -18.58
N ARG A 29 17.83 -4.98 -19.43
CA ARG A 29 18.60 -3.77 -19.13
C ARG A 29 18.43 -2.72 -20.22
N VAL A 30 18.32 -1.47 -19.78
CA VAL A 30 18.29 -0.28 -20.64
C VAL A 30 19.43 0.62 -20.20
N SER A 31 20.25 1.07 -21.15
CA SER A 31 21.32 2.04 -20.87
C SER A 31 20.79 3.47 -20.72
N GLY A 32 21.59 4.35 -20.15
CA GLY A 32 21.33 5.77 -20.03
C GLY A 32 21.01 6.39 -21.37
N ASP A 33 21.83 6.11 -22.39
CA ASP A 33 21.60 6.59 -23.76
C ASP A 33 20.29 6.05 -24.36
N GLN A 34 19.97 4.77 -24.13
CA GLN A 34 18.68 4.20 -24.57
C GLN A 34 17.50 4.84 -23.83
N LEU A 35 17.68 5.19 -22.55
CA LEU A 35 16.68 5.92 -21.78
C LEU A 35 16.52 7.35 -22.31
N VAL A 36 17.61 8.05 -22.66
CA VAL A 36 17.57 9.35 -23.34
C VAL A 36 16.76 9.24 -24.63
N ASP A 37 17.01 8.22 -25.43
CA ASP A 37 16.29 7.99 -26.68
C ASP A 37 14.81 7.73 -26.42
N ILE A 38 14.45 6.89 -25.44
CA ILE A 38 13.05 6.62 -25.06
C ILE A 38 12.34 7.91 -24.64
N LEU A 39 13.01 8.75 -23.84
CA LEU A 39 12.46 10.01 -23.31
C LEU A 39 12.38 11.12 -24.38
N SER A 40 13.37 11.18 -25.27
CA SER A 40 13.47 12.19 -26.34
C SER A 40 12.61 11.84 -27.56
N SER A 41 12.28 10.57 -27.74
CA SER A 41 11.38 10.06 -28.80
C SER A 41 9.90 10.38 -28.57
N GLY A 42 9.57 11.29 -27.63
CA GLY A 42 8.21 11.68 -27.28
C GLY A 42 7.28 11.68 -28.50
N ASN A 43 6.28 10.78 -28.47
CA ASN A 43 5.30 10.48 -29.53
C ASN A 43 5.70 9.58 -30.73
N ARG A 44 6.83 8.86 -30.74
CA ARG A 44 7.08 7.82 -31.79
C ARG A 44 6.77 6.38 -31.37
N PHE A 45 6.75 6.08 -30.08
CA PHE A 45 6.31 4.78 -29.56
C PHE A 45 4.85 4.88 -29.10
N SER A 46 4.02 3.91 -29.46
CA SER A 46 2.58 3.89 -29.22
C SER A 46 2.16 3.65 -27.76
N SER A 47 3.11 3.35 -26.86
CA SER A 47 2.86 2.96 -25.47
C SER A 47 3.53 3.91 -24.47
N PRO A 48 2.83 4.35 -23.41
CA PRO A 48 3.42 5.18 -22.34
C PRO A 48 4.58 4.47 -21.63
N TYR A 49 5.50 5.24 -21.04
CA TYR A 49 6.58 4.71 -20.21
C TYR A 49 6.39 5.12 -18.74
N VAL A 50 6.89 4.30 -17.82
CA VAL A 50 6.85 4.53 -16.38
C VAL A 50 8.25 4.27 -15.82
N ILE A 51 8.83 5.24 -15.13
CA ILE A 51 10.12 5.07 -14.44
C ILE A 51 9.84 4.92 -12.95
N LEU A 52 10.32 3.84 -12.34
CA LEU A 52 10.18 3.56 -10.91
C LEU A 52 11.54 3.65 -10.24
N ASP A 53 11.71 4.59 -9.30
CA ASP A 53 12.95 4.71 -8.53
C ASP A 53 12.82 3.96 -7.19
N CYS A 54 13.51 2.83 -7.07
CA CYS A 54 13.48 1.98 -5.87
C CYS A 54 14.54 2.37 -4.84
N ARG A 55 15.46 3.30 -5.16
CA ARG A 55 16.59 3.65 -4.30
C ARG A 55 16.14 4.26 -2.97
N GLU A 56 17.02 4.18 -1.97
CA GLU A 56 16.81 4.81 -0.68
C GLU A 56 16.79 6.34 -0.79
N SER A 57 16.19 7.02 0.20
CA SER A 57 16.12 8.48 0.18
C SER A 57 17.49 9.01 0.61
N GLY A 58 18.32 9.38 -0.35
CA GLY A 58 19.57 10.11 -0.14
C GLY A 58 19.64 11.34 -1.03
N SER A 59 20.72 12.11 -0.91
CA SER A 59 21.06 13.27 -1.76
C SER A 59 21.48 12.86 -3.18
N HIS A 60 20.76 11.90 -3.78
CA HIS A 60 21.01 11.44 -5.14
C HIS A 60 20.17 12.24 -6.13
N PRO A 61 20.70 12.49 -7.35
CA PRO A 61 19.91 13.05 -8.43
C PRO A 61 18.77 12.10 -8.80
N MET A 62 17.63 12.68 -9.18
CA MET A 62 16.44 11.93 -9.58
C MET A 62 16.21 12.08 -11.08
N ILE A 63 15.95 10.97 -11.77
CA ILE A 63 15.57 10.99 -13.17
C ILE A 63 14.22 11.70 -13.31
N ARG A 64 14.13 12.62 -14.26
CA ARG A 64 12.95 13.43 -14.51
C ARG A 64 11.75 12.55 -14.85
N GLY A 65 10.66 12.72 -14.11
CA GLY A 65 9.44 11.93 -14.27
C GLY A 65 9.50 10.53 -13.65
N ALA A 66 10.57 10.18 -12.93
CA ALA A 66 10.61 8.97 -12.13
C ALA A 66 9.68 9.08 -10.92
N GLN A 67 8.97 7.99 -10.65
CA GLN A 67 8.14 7.82 -9.47
C GLN A 67 8.91 7.05 -8.42
N LYS A 68 9.17 7.68 -7.28
CA LYS A 68 9.84 7.03 -6.15
C LYS A 68 8.92 5.96 -5.54
N VAL A 69 9.43 4.74 -5.40
CA VAL A 69 8.70 3.63 -4.80
C VAL A 69 8.90 3.67 -3.28
N ARG A 70 7.85 4.09 -2.58
CA ARG A 70 7.80 4.10 -1.11
C ARG A 70 6.60 3.28 -0.66
N LEU A 71 6.88 2.13 -0.05
CA LEU A 71 5.86 1.20 0.40
C LEU A 71 5.88 1.15 1.94
N PRO A 72 4.79 1.54 2.62
CA PRO A 72 4.55 1.18 4.02
C PRO A 72 4.76 -0.32 4.25
N SER A 73 5.17 -0.71 5.46
CA SER A 73 5.50 -2.10 5.82
C SER A 73 4.42 -3.11 5.43
N VAL A 74 3.14 -2.71 5.57
CA VAL A 74 1.97 -3.51 5.16
C VAL A 74 1.99 -3.85 3.67
N LEU A 75 2.30 -2.88 2.80
CA LEU A 75 2.39 -3.10 1.37
C LEU A 75 3.66 -3.83 0.97
N TYR A 76 4.76 -3.55 1.67
CA TYR A 76 5.99 -4.30 1.51
C TYR A 76 5.80 -5.79 1.84
N ARG A 77 5.00 -6.12 2.87
CA ARG A 77 4.58 -7.51 3.15
C ARG A 77 3.74 -8.11 2.02
N ARG A 78 2.82 -7.34 1.44
CA ARG A 78 2.03 -7.79 0.28
C ARG A 78 2.89 -8.01 -0.97
N LEU A 79 3.90 -7.17 -1.17
CA LEU A 79 4.91 -7.31 -2.21
C LEU A 79 5.70 -8.62 -2.00
N ASN A 80 6.18 -8.87 -0.79
CA ASN A 80 6.88 -10.12 -0.44
C ASN A 80 6.02 -11.37 -0.68
N ASN A 81 4.71 -11.25 -0.47
CA ASN A 81 3.77 -12.35 -0.66
C ASN A 81 3.20 -12.44 -2.09
N GLY A 82 3.64 -11.59 -3.04
CA GLY A 82 3.14 -11.58 -4.42
C GLY A 82 1.69 -11.10 -4.60
N THR A 83 1.08 -10.53 -3.56
CA THR A 83 -0.35 -10.14 -3.54
C THR A 83 -0.58 -8.64 -3.77
N LEU A 84 0.50 -7.85 -3.88
CA LEU A 84 0.41 -6.42 -4.18
C LEU A 84 0.08 -6.21 -5.65
N SER A 85 -0.93 -5.39 -5.97
CA SER A 85 -1.29 -5.02 -7.36
C SER A 85 -0.28 -4.01 -7.94
N PRO A 86 0.03 -4.01 -9.25
CA PRO A 86 0.96 -3.03 -9.84
C PRO A 86 0.48 -1.60 -9.69
N ALA A 87 -0.83 -1.39 -9.81
CA ALA A 87 -1.47 -0.09 -9.58
C ALA A 87 -1.30 0.44 -8.15
N SER A 88 -0.97 -0.44 -7.18
CA SER A 88 -0.62 -0.06 -5.81
C SER A 88 0.85 0.37 -5.66
N ILE A 89 1.70 0.11 -6.66
CA ILE A 89 3.09 0.60 -6.71
C ILE A 89 3.11 1.95 -7.41
N CYS A 90 2.45 2.03 -8.57
CA CYS A 90 2.28 3.26 -9.33
C CYS A 90 0.92 3.20 -10.05
N PRO A 91 0.04 4.22 -9.90
CA PRO A 91 -1.29 4.22 -10.53
C PRO A 91 -1.27 4.07 -12.06
N MET A 92 -0.18 4.47 -12.71
CA MET A 92 0.02 4.32 -14.16
C MET A 92 0.18 2.86 -14.60
N LEU A 93 0.44 1.93 -13.67
CA LEU A 93 0.56 0.49 -13.92
C LEU A 93 -0.81 -0.19 -13.86
N ASN A 94 -1.79 0.38 -14.56
CA ASN A 94 -3.15 -0.17 -14.65
C ASN A 94 -3.32 -1.16 -15.83
N SER A 95 -2.45 -1.07 -16.84
CA SER A 95 -2.35 -1.98 -18.00
C SER A 95 -0.89 -2.31 -18.28
N SER A 96 -0.64 -3.49 -18.83
CA SER A 96 0.67 -3.92 -19.34
C SER A 96 1.10 -3.20 -20.62
N ASP A 97 0.25 -2.32 -21.18
CA ASP A 97 0.53 -1.50 -22.37
C ASP A 97 1.48 -0.32 -22.07
N CYS A 98 2.47 -0.54 -21.21
CA CYS A 98 3.50 0.45 -20.89
C CYS A 98 4.87 -0.21 -20.74
N GLN A 99 5.91 0.55 -21.05
CA GLN A 99 7.28 0.15 -20.76
C GLN A 99 7.66 0.65 -19.37
N VAL A 100 8.12 -0.24 -18.50
CA VAL A 100 8.53 0.08 -17.14
C VAL A 100 10.04 0.03 -17.04
N VAL A 101 10.66 1.12 -16.58
CA VAL A 101 12.10 1.16 -16.26
C VAL A 101 12.25 1.27 -14.76
N ILE A 102 12.93 0.30 -14.14
CA ILE A 102 13.22 0.29 -12.71
C ILE A 102 14.64 0.79 -12.48
N VAL A 103 14.79 1.84 -11.68
CA VAL A 103 16.09 2.25 -11.13
C VAL A 103 16.32 1.42 -9.86
N PRO A 104 17.30 0.51 -9.86
CA PRO A 104 17.45 -0.44 -8.77
C PRO A 104 18.09 0.18 -7.52
N ASP A 105 17.61 -0.21 -6.34
CA ASP A 105 18.31 -0.04 -5.06
C ASP A 105 19.48 -1.01 -4.93
N SER A 106 19.27 -2.24 -5.39
CA SER A 106 20.29 -3.29 -5.48
C SER A 106 19.86 -4.34 -6.50
N MET A 107 20.82 -5.01 -7.11
CA MET A 107 20.58 -6.18 -7.96
C MET A 107 20.38 -7.48 -7.16
N SER A 108 20.38 -7.40 -5.82
CA SER A 108 20.10 -8.54 -4.96
C SER A 108 18.67 -9.08 -5.20
N PRO A 109 18.45 -10.41 -5.23
CA PRO A 109 17.11 -10.99 -5.36
C PRO A 109 16.11 -10.53 -4.30
N ASN A 110 16.61 -10.08 -3.15
CA ASN A 110 15.79 -9.63 -2.02
C ASN A 110 15.53 -8.10 -2.00
N SER A 111 16.08 -7.36 -2.96
CA SER A 111 15.90 -5.91 -3.06
C SER A 111 14.47 -5.50 -3.37
N LEU A 112 14.13 -4.24 -3.11
CA LEU A 112 12.82 -3.70 -3.50
C LEU A 112 12.65 -3.80 -5.02
N ALA A 113 13.69 -3.44 -5.78
CA ALA A 113 13.69 -3.46 -7.23
C ALA A 113 13.41 -4.86 -7.80
N SER A 114 14.09 -5.90 -7.29
CA SER A 114 13.89 -7.28 -7.73
C SER A 114 12.47 -7.80 -7.44
N LYS A 115 11.91 -7.42 -6.29
CA LYS A 115 10.54 -7.82 -5.92
C LYS A 115 9.48 -7.12 -6.77
N VAL A 116 9.66 -5.82 -7.04
CA VAL A 116 8.79 -5.07 -7.96
C VAL A 116 8.86 -5.67 -9.36
N PHE A 117 10.07 -5.93 -9.86
CA PHE A 117 10.29 -6.58 -11.15
C PHE A 117 9.53 -7.91 -11.27
N ASN A 118 9.68 -8.81 -10.30
CA ASN A 118 9.02 -10.12 -10.30
C ASN A 118 7.49 -9.99 -10.41
N ILE A 119 6.90 -9.08 -9.63
CA ILE A 119 5.45 -8.86 -9.66
C ILE A 119 4.98 -8.31 -11.01
N LEU A 120 5.75 -7.43 -11.63
CA LEU A 120 5.39 -6.82 -12.91
C LEU A 120 5.53 -7.81 -14.08
N VAL A 121 6.62 -8.58 -14.11
CA VAL A 121 6.84 -9.64 -15.13
C VAL A 121 5.77 -10.74 -15.02
N GLN A 122 5.41 -11.16 -13.81
CA GLN A 122 4.30 -12.11 -13.59
C GLN A 122 2.97 -11.61 -14.17
N ARG A 123 2.81 -10.30 -14.34
CA ARG A 123 1.61 -9.66 -14.91
C ARG A 123 1.84 -9.13 -16.33
N GLN A 124 2.86 -9.66 -17.02
CA GLN A 124 3.15 -9.41 -18.42
C GLN A 124 3.49 -7.96 -18.76
N PHE A 125 3.97 -7.17 -17.79
CA PHE A 125 4.54 -5.85 -18.09
C PHE A 125 5.87 -6.01 -18.82
N ASN A 126 6.17 -5.08 -19.73
CA ASN A 126 7.49 -4.95 -20.31
C ASN A 126 8.39 -4.16 -19.36
N VAL A 127 9.29 -4.84 -18.65
CA VAL A 127 10.09 -4.25 -17.56
C VAL A 127 11.57 -4.37 -17.87
N ALA A 128 12.33 -3.30 -17.66
CA ALA A 128 13.79 -3.33 -17.69
C ALA A 128 14.39 -2.59 -16.50
N PHE A 129 15.59 -2.97 -16.10
CA PHE A 129 16.41 -2.21 -15.15
C PHE A 129 17.23 -1.15 -15.87
N LEU A 130 17.38 0.01 -15.25
CA LEU A 130 18.43 0.95 -15.65
C LEU A 130 19.80 0.32 -15.34
N ALA A 131 20.66 0.24 -16.35
CA ALA A 131 21.99 -0.32 -16.21
C ALA A 131 23.00 0.66 -15.60
N ASP A 132 22.82 1.94 -15.90
CA ASP A 132 23.73 3.01 -15.51
C ASP A 132 23.44 3.52 -14.11
N ASP A 133 24.52 3.91 -13.42
CA ASP A 133 24.40 4.62 -12.16
C ASP A 133 23.80 6.01 -12.39
N VAL A 134 22.84 6.40 -11.57
CA VAL A 134 22.12 7.67 -11.79
C VAL A 134 22.99 8.88 -11.48
N ASP A 135 23.96 8.77 -10.57
CA ASP A 135 24.92 9.84 -10.33
C ASP A 135 25.80 10.04 -11.57
N GLU A 136 26.29 8.97 -12.20
CA GLU A 136 27.02 9.04 -13.48
C GLU A 136 26.13 9.56 -14.63
N LEU A 137 24.86 9.12 -14.66
CA LEU A 137 23.87 9.59 -15.64
C LEU A 137 23.60 11.10 -15.49
N ALA A 138 23.57 11.62 -14.26
CA ALA A 138 23.38 13.05 -14.02
C ALA A 138 24.56 13.89 -14.50
N HIS A 139 25.78 13.34 -14.52
CA HIS A 139 26.95 14.02 -15.08
C HIS A 139 26.97 13.99 -16.61
N THR A 140 26.64 12.84 -17.20
CA THR A 140 26.67 12.63 -18.67
C THR A 140 25.47 13.23 -19.37
N HIS A 141 24.29 13.17 -18.74
CA HIS A 141 23.02 13.68 -19.25
C HIS A 141 22.28 14.55 -18.21
N PRO A 142 22.80 15.75 -17.85
CA PRO A 142 22.20 16.59 -16.81
C PRO A 142 20.75 17.01 -17.09
N SER A 143 20.35 17.09 -18.37
CA SER A 143 18.97 17.42 -18.76
C SER A 143 17.94 16.33 -18.42
N LEU A 144 18.41 15.10 -18.13
CA LEU A 144 17.56 13.98 -17.70
C LEU A 144 17.34 13.93 -16.19
N CYS A 145 18.20 14.55 -15.40
CA CYS A 145 18.15 14.46 -13.95
C CYS A 145 17.79 15.81 -13.35
N ASN A 146 16.81 15.83 -12.45
CA ASN A 146 16.61 17.00 -11.61
C ASN A 146 17.73 17.00 -10.56
N VAL A 147 18.52 18.09 -10.53
CA VAL A 147 19.42 18.36 -9.41
C VAL A 147 18.54 18.79 -8.24
N THR A 148 18.23 17.85 -7.36
CA THR A 148 17.34 18.06 -6.22
C THR A 148 18.03 19.00 -5.23
N SER A 149 17.44 20.16 -4.96
CA SER A 149 17.85 20.97 -3.80
C SER A 149 17.32 20.30 -2.53
N PRO A 150 17.97 20.44 -1.36
CA PRO A 150 17.49 19.87 -0.10
C PRO A 150 16.06 20.32 0.28
N GLU A 151 15.57 21.44 -0.28
CA GLU A 151 14.22 21.97 -0.03
C GLU A 151 13.12 21.22 -0.81
N ASP A 152 13.46 20.51 -1.89
CA ASP A 152 12.50 19.74 -2.70
C ASP A 152 12.07 18.43 -2.01
N ILE A 153 12.84 17.95 -1.02
CA ILE A 153 12.54 16.76 -0.21
C ILE A 153 11.24 16.94 0.61
N VAL A 154 10.90 18.18 0.96
CA VAL A 154 9.70 18.52 1.74
C VAL A 154 8.44 18.58 0.85
N SER A 155 8.61 18.67 -0.47
CA SER A 155 7.51 18.80 -1.44
C SER A 155 7.06 17.45 -2.07
N GLU A 156 7.76 16.34 -1.82
CA GLU A 156 7.48 14.99 -2.37
C GLU A 156 6.28 14.26 -1.73
N LEU A 157 5.58 14.88 -0.77
CA LEU A 157 4.29 14.38 -0.24
C LEU A 157 3.09 14.87 -1.04
N LYS A 158 3.28 15.35 -2.27
CA LYS A 158 2.18 15.58 -3.21
C LYS A 158 1.67 14.24 -3.74
N LEU A 159 0.75 13.66 -2.96
CA LEU A 159 -0.33 12.79 -3.42
C LEU A 159 -0.97 13.41 -4.68
N ASN A 160 -0.42 13.10 -5.85
CA ASN A 160 -0.98 13.53 -7.12
C ASN A 160 -2.25 12.73 -7.39
N LEU A 161 -3.32 13.33 -6.91
CA LEU A 161 -4.69 13.31 -7.41
C LEU A 161 -4.72 13.31 -8.95
N LEU A 162 -5.82 12.76 -9.51
CA LEU A 162 -6.28 12.74 -10.92
C LEU A 162 -5.84 11.47 -11.70
N SER A 163 -6.65 10.78 -12.50
CA SER A 163 -8.06 10.90 -12.92
C SER A 163 -8.35 9.74 -13.91
N VAL A 164 -9.54 9.13 -13.83
CA VAL A 164 -10.27 8.30 -14.85
C VAL A 164 -9.85 6.82 -15.00
N CYS A 165 -10.65 5.83 -14.53
CA CYS A 165 -11.87 5.15 -15.09
C CYS A 165 -11.59 4.47 -16.45
N ASP A 166 -11.94 3.23 -16.80
CA ASP A 166 -13.06 2.31 -16.50
C ASP A 166 -12.62 0.86 -16.82
N GLY A 167 -13.30 -0.17 -16.29
CA GLY A 167 -13.20 -1.50 -16.91
C GLY A 167 -13.46 -2.77 -16.10
N TYR A 168 -14.23 -2.77 -15.02
CA TYR A 168 -14.73 -4.05 -14.48
C TYR A 168 -15.89 -4.56 -15.34
N LYS A 169 -15.57 -5.27 -16.43
CA LYS A 169 -16.53 -6.18 -17.08
C LYS A 169 -16.43 -7.55 -16.43
N THR A 170 -17.47 -7.89 -15.69
CA THR A 170 -17.74 -9.24 -15.19
C THR A 170 -18.12 -10.14 -16.36
N ASN A 171 -17.33 -11.18 -16.62
CA ASN A 171 -17.83 -12.36 -17.34
C ASN A 171 -17.66 -13.59 -16.44
N THR A 172 -18.76 -13.92 -15.76
CA THR A 172 -19.03 -15.26 -15.23
C THR A 172 -19.28 -16.21 -16.39
N SER A 173 -18.44 -17.23 -16.54
CA SER A 173 -18.83 -18.64 -16.69
C SER A 173 -17.67 -19.45 -17.27
N SER A 174 -17.14 -20.40 -16.51
CA SER A 174 -16.74 -21.75 -16.96
C SER A 174 -16.26 -22.54 -15.75
N GLN A 175 -16.97 -23.64 -15.47
CA GLN A 175 -16.58 -24.67 -14.51
C GLN A 175 -15.32 -25.41 -15.00
N ILE A 176 -14.51 -25.90 -14.06
CA ILE A 176 -13.93 -27.26 -13.95
C ILE A 176 -12.64 -27.17 -13.10
N GLY A 177 -12.53 -28.06 -12.10
CA GLY A 177 -11.24 -28.43 -11.50
C GLY A 177 -11.18 -28.32 -9.99
N LYS A 178 -11.58 -29.38 -9.29
CA LYS A 178 -11.29 -29.60 -7.86
C LYS A 178 -9.78 -29.80 -7.69
N GLU A 179 -9.15 -29.04 -6.80
CA GLU A 179 -8.08 -29.58 -5.95
C GLU A 179 -7.90 -28.77 -4.67
N LYS A 180 -7.73 -29.51 -3.58
CA LYS A 180 -7.82 -29.05 -2.19
C LYS A 180 -6.50 -28.41 -1.76
N ASN A 181 -6.58 -27.16 -1.32
CA ASN A 181 -5.82 -26.57 -0.20
C ASN A 181 -6.33 -25.14 0.03
N GLN A 182 -7.55 -25.01 0.55
CA GLN A 182 -8.08 -23.72 1.03
C GLN A 182 -7.95 -23.67 2.56
N PRO A 183 -7.43 -22.57 3.15
CA PRO A 183 -7.65 -22.31 4.57
C PRO A 183 -9.17 -22.15 4.82
N PRO A 184 -9.68 -22.47 6.01
CA PRO A 184 -11.11 -22.66 6.25
C PRO A 184 -11.88 -21.37 5.96
N SER A 185 -12.99 -21.47 5.23
CA SER A 185 -13.99 -20.41 5.14
C SER A 185 -14.47 -20.04 6.55
N LYS A 186 -14.04 -18.89 7.09
CA LYS A 186 -14.33 -18.50 8.48
C LYS A 186 -15.36 -17.39 8.59
N LEU A 187 -16.18 -17.57 9.62
CA LEU A 187 -17.48 -16.95 9.90
C LEU A 187 -17.36 -15.45 10.21
N PHE A 188 -18.12 -14.64 9.48
CA PHE A 188 -18.56 -13.35 9.99
C PHE A 188 -19.70 -13.52 11.03
N PRO A 189 -19.91 -12.56 11.94
CA PRO A 189 -19.07 -11.37 12.17
C PRO A 189 -17.75 -11.71 12.87
N VAL A 190 -16.72 -10.91 12.60
CA VAL A 190 -15.43 -10.95 13.30
C VAL A 190 -15.47 -9.94 14.44
N GLN A 191 -15.27 -10.39 15.67
CA GLN A 191 -15.14 -9.50 16.82
C GLN A 191 -13.73 -8.88 16.87
N ILE A 192 -13.64 -7.56 16.79
CA ILE A 192 -12.36 -6.82 16.82
C ILE A 192 -12.08 -6.33 18.24
N LEU A 193 -13.09 -5.72 18.86
CA LEU A 193 -13.11 -5.29 20.26
C LEU A 193 -14.39 -5.80 20.90
N PRO A 194 -14.53 -5.78 22.25
CA PRO A 194 -15.72 -6.29 22.92
C PRO A 194 -17.06 -5.79 22.34
N TYR A 195 -17.08 -4.55 21.86
CA TYR A 195 -18.26 -3.89 21.28
C TYR A 195 -18.16 -3.66 19.76
N LEU A 196 -17.04 -3.94 19.09
CA LEU A 196 -16.84 -3.63 17.67
C LEU A 196 -16.72 -4.92 16.85
N PHE A 197 -17.61 -5.07 15.88
CA PHE A 197 -17.66 -6.22 14.97
C PHE A 197 -17.47 -5.78 13.52
N LEU A 198 -16.67 -6.55 12.77
CA LEU A 198 -16.52 -6.44 11.33
C LEU A 198 -17.42 -7.48 10.64
N GLY A 199 -18.15 -7.04 9.61
CA GLY A 199 -19.09 -7.87 8.88
C GLY A 199 -19.03 -7.73 7.36
N ASN A 200 -19.82 -8.58 6.71
CA ASN A 200 -20.16 -8.56 5.30
C ASN A 200 -21.68 -8.34 5.12
N ASP A 201 -22.16 -8.36 3.88
CA ASP A 201 -23.59 -8.21 3.55
C ASP A 201 -24.47 -9.28 4.20
N GLU A 202 -24.01 -10.53 4.23
CA GLU A 202 -24.74 -11.66 4.83
C GLU A 202 -24.97 -11.45 6.34
N THR A 203 -23.94 -10.94 7.03
CA THR A 203 -24.02 -10.61 8.46
C THR A 203 -25.02 -9.50 8.73
N ALA A 204 -25.04 -8.46 7.88
CA ALA A 204 -25.95 -7.34 8.04
C ALA A 204 -27.42 -7.71 7.79
N LYS A 205 -27.67 -8.78 7.02
CA LYS A 205 -29.01 -9.36 6.77
C LYS A 205 -29.49 -10.29 7.89
N ASP A 206 -28.59 -10.81 8.72
CA ASP A 206 -28.94 -11.82 9.71
C ASP A 206 -29.33 -11.18 11.04
N LYS A 207 -30.63 -10.91 11.20
CA LYS A 207 -31.19 -10.34 12.44
C LYS A 207 -30.84 -11.17 13.68
N SER A 208 -30.81 -12.50 13.54
CA SER A 208 -30.53 -13.40 14.66
C SER A 208 -29.08 -13.25 15.13
N GLN A 209 -28.12 -13.09 14.21
CA GLN A 209 -26.73 -12.83 14.56
C GLN A 209 -26.58 -11.45 15.20
N LEU A 210 -27.24 -10.43 14.65
CA LEU A 210 -27.21 -9.08 15.23
C LEU A 210 -27.73 -9.08 16.67
N GLU A 211 -28.84 -9.78 16.95
CA GLU A 211 -29.39 -9.94 18.30
C GLU A 211 -28.48 -10.77 19.21
N LYS A 212 -27.92 -11.89 18.71
CA LYS A 212 -27.00 -12.75 19.46
C LYS A 212 -25.76 -12.00 19.96
N TYR A 213 -25.21 -11.08 19.16
CA TYR A 213 -24.02 -10.30 19.53
C TYR A 213 -24.35 -8.94 20.18
N GLY A 214 -25.64 -8.66 20.47
CA GLY A 214 -26.06 -7.40 21.06
C GLY A 214 -25.82 -6.18 20.16
N ILE A 215 -25.75 -6.38 18.84
CA ILE A 215 -25.48 -5.32 17.87
C ILE A 215 -26.73 -4.49 17.69
N ARG A 216 -26.71 -3.23 18.13
CA ARG A 216 -27.79 -2.23 17.94
C ARG A 216 -27.37 -1.11 17.01
N TYR A 217 -26.07 -0.92 16.80
CA TYR A 217 -25.53 0.09 15.90
C TYR A 217 -24.93 -0.57 14.65
N ILE A 218 -25.13 0.02 13.47
CA ILE A 218 -24.64 -0.55 12.20
C ILE A 218 -24.10 0.57 11.30
N ILE A 219 -22.82 0.48 10.92
CA ILE A 219 -22.23 1.29 9.85
C ILE A 219 -22.27 0.48 8.55
N ASN A 220 -23.02 0.96 7.57
CA ASN A 220 -23.05 0.43 6.22
C ASN A 220 -22.13 1.26 5.32
N VAL A 221 -20.97 0.70 4.98
CA VAL A 221 -19.95 1.37 4.15
C VAL A 221 -20.16 1.03 2.67
N THR A 222 -21.40 1.15 2.20
CA THR A 222 -21.75 0.95 0.79
C THR A 222 -22.79 1.97 0.30
N ALA A 223 -22.72 2.31 -0.99
CA ALA A 223 -23.75 3.12 -1.63
C ALA A 223 -25.05 2.30 -1.86
N ASN A 224 -24.91 1.04 -2.28
CA ASN A 224 -26.01 0.31 -2.93
C ASN A 224 -26.67 -0.79 -2.08
N LEU A 225 -26.07 -1.24 -0.97
CA LEU A 225 -26.72 -2.25 -0.11
C LEU A 225 -27.75 -1.56 0.79
N PRO A 226 -28.96 -2.12 0.96
CA PRO A 226 -29.96 -1.53 1.84
C PRO A 226 -29.57 -1.62 3.32
N ASN A 227 -30.19 -0.78 4.15
CA ASN A 227 -30.16 -0.95 5.60
C ASN A 227 -31.31 -1.88 5.98
N TYR A 228 -31.02 -3.17 6.13
CA TYR A 228 -32.03 -4.23 6.20
C TYR A 228 -33.07 -4.05 7.31
N PHE A 229 -32.71 -3.41 8.41
CA PHE A 229 -33.58 -3.24 9.59
C PHE A 229 -33.81 -1.76 9.95
N HIS A 230 -33.75 -0.85 8.97
CA HIS A 230 -33.94 0.59 9.23
C HIS A 230 -35.31 0.97 9.80
N ASP A 231 -36.34 0.15 9.55
CA ASP A 231 -37.69 0.35 10.10
C ASP A 231 -37.83 -0.16 11.55
N ASP A 232 -36.87 -0.92 12.07
CA ASP A 232 -36.88 -1.41 13.45
C ASP A 232 -36.14 -0.39 14.35
N PRO A 233 -36.84 0.30 15.26
CA PRO A 233 -36.27 1.40 16.04
C PRO A 233 -35.16 0.97 17.01
N ARG A 234 -34.95 -0.34 17.19
CA ARG A 234 -33.85 -0.91 17.99
C ARG A 234 -32.51 -0.87 17.25
N PHE A 235 -32.49 -0.62 15.94
CA PHE A 235 -31.28 -0.53 15.14
C PHE A 235 -31.01 0.90 14.69
N HIS A 236 -29.80 1.38 14.99
CA HIS A 236 -29.31 2.69 14.58
C HIS A 236 -28.33 2.51 13.43
N TYR A 237 -28.56 3.20 12.33
CA TYR A 237 -27.72 3.12 11.14
C TYR A 237 -26.95 4.40 10.88
N LEU A 238 -25.69 4.25 10.49
CA LEU A 238 -24.92 5.25 9.77
C LEU A 238 -24.60 4.68 8.39
N ARG A 239 -24.93 5.41 7.32
CA ARG A 239 -24.54 5.05 5.96
C ARG A 239 -23.36 5.90 5.52
N ILE A 240 -22.30 5.23 5.09
CA ILE A 240 -21.17 5.83 4.39
C ILE A 240 -21.23 5.33 2.95
N GLY A 241 -21.87 6.12 2.09
CA GLY A 241 -22.16 5.77 0.70
C GLY A 241 -20.91 5.80 -0.18
N VAL A 242 -20.09 4.75 -0.10
CA VAL A 242 -18.80 4.67 -0.81
C VAL A 242 -18.69 3.37 -1.60
N ASP A 243 -18.28 3.49 -2.86
CA ASP A 243 -17.92 2.35 -3.70
C ASP A 243 -16.50 1.87 -3.36
N ASP A 244 -16.21 0.58 -3.60
CA ASP A 244 -14.88 -0.01 -3.36
C ASP A 244 -13.88 0.31 -4.47
N THR A 245 -13.98 1.52 -5.03
CA THR A 245 -13.18 1.98 -6.15
C THR A 245 -12.11 2.94 -5.65
N CYS A 246 -11.06 3.09 -6.45
CA CYS A 246 -9.87 3.86 -6.11
C CYS A 246 -10.09 5.39 -5.99
N SER A 247 -11.33 5.89 -6.09
CA SER A 247 -11.65 7.32 -6.21
C SER A 247 -12.33 7.93 -4.99
N HIS A 248 -12.83 7.14 -4.05
CA HIS A 248 -13.62 7.68 -2.95
C HIS A 248 -12.75 8.04 -1.74
N ASN A 249 -12.83 9.30 -1.31
CA ASN A 249 -12.26 9.76 -0.05
C ASN A 249 -13.11 9.20 1.11
N LEU A 250 -12.67 8.10 1.72
CA LEU A 250 -13.31 7.50 2.88
C LEU A 250 -12.85 8.19 4.19
N ALA A 251 -11.65 8.76 4.20
CA ALA A 251 -11.09 9.45 5.36
C ALA A 251 -11.91 10.64 5.85
N GLN A 252 -12.60 11.35 4.94
CA GLN A 252 -13.51 12.44 5.33
C GLN A 252 -14.63 11.97 6.27
N PHE A 253 -14.99 10.68 6.24
CA PHE A 253 -16.05 10.11 7.08
C PHE A 253 -15.52 9.49 8.38
N PHE A 254 -14.20 9.44 8.59
CA PHE A 254 -13.63 8.87 9.81
C PHE A 254 -14.14 9.57 11.09
N PRO A 255 -14.23 10.91 11.16
CA PRO A 255 -14.76 11.58 12.36
C PRO A 255 -16.18 11.13 12.71
N ASP A 256 -17.08 11.08 11.73
CA ASP A 256 -18.47 10.65 11.93
C ASP A 256 -18.57 9.17 12.29
N ALA A 257 -17.78 8.31 11.64
CA ALA A 257 -17.73 6.90 11.93
C ALA A 257 -17.24 6.63 13.36
N ILE A 258 -16.17 7.33 13.77
CA ILE A 258 -15.60 7.25 15.12
C ILE A 258 -16.63 7.70 16.15
N ALA A 259 -17.25 8.86 15.96
CA ALA A 259 -18.28 9.38 16.86
C ALA A 259 -19.46 8.41 17.00
N PHE A 260 -19.87 7.76 15.91
CA PHE A 260 -20.96 6.79 15.91
C PHE A 260 -20.58 5.48 16.64
N ILE A 261 -19.34 5.01 16.50
CA ILE A 261 -18.82 3.86 17.25
C ILE A 261 -18.72 4.20 18.75
N GLU A 262 -18.19 5.37 19.11
CA GLU A 262 -18.09 5.80 20.51
C GLU A 262 -19.46 5.99 21.15
N LYS A 263 -20.47 6.45 20.38
CA LYS A 263 -21.85 6.51 20.85
C LYS A 263 -22.39 5.12 21.19
N ALA A 264 -22.21 4.14 20.31
CA ALA A 264 -22.63 2.75 20.58
C ALA A 264 -21.96 2.19 21.84
N ARG A 265 -20.66 2.43 21.98
CA ARG A 265 -19.86 2.04 23.15
C ARG A 265 -20.38 2.69 24.43
N ALA A 266 -20.67 3.99 24.43
CA ALA A 266 -21.18 4.73 25.58
C ALA A 266 -22.56 4.22 26.04
N GLU A 267 -23.37 3.72 25.11
CA GLU A 267 -24.67 3.11 25.40
C GLU A 267 -24.59 1.62 25.75
N ASN A 268 -23.39 1.07 25.94
CA ASN A 268 -23.14 -0.37 26.18
C ASN A 268 -23.75 -1.28 25.10
N ALA A 269 -23.82 -0.80 23.86
CA ALA A 269 -24.28 -1.55 22.71
C ALA A 269 -23.11 -2.01 21.83
N SER A 270 -23.26 -3.15 21.17
CA SER A 270 -22.33 -3.56 20.13
C SER A 270 -22.64 -2.85 18.80
N ILE A 271 -21.60 -2.64 18.00
CA ILE A 271 -21.68 -2.05 16.67
C ILE A 271 -21.09 -2.97 15.61
N LEU A 272 -21.77 -3.06 14.46
CA LEU A 272 -21.30 -3.73 13.26
C LEU A 272 -20.84 -2.72 12.22
N VAL A 273 -19.61 -2.85 11.72
CA VAL A 273 -19.14 -2.13 10.53
C VAL A 273 -19.07 -3.14 9.39
N HIS A 274 -19.86 -2.94 8.34
CA HIS A 274 -19.92 -3.87 7.21
C HIS A 274 -19.81 -3.16 5.86
N CYS A 275 -19.35 -3.91 4.87
CA CYS A 275 -19.48 -3.54 3.47
C CYS A 275 -20.10 -4.73 2.72
N TRP A 276 -19.73 -4.95 1.46
CA TRP A 276 -20.19 -6.13 0.72
C TRP A 276 -19.48 -7.41 1.17
N ALA A 277 -18.15 -7.46 1.03
CA ALA A 277 -17.36 -8.67 1.33
C ALA A 277 -16.69 -8.68 2.71
N GLY A 278 -16.62 -7.54 3.40
CA GLY A 278 -15.92 -7.42 4.69
C GLY A 278 -14.38 -7.43 4.57
N ILE A 279 -13.84 -7.00 3.42
CA ILE A 279 -12.41 -7.11 3.08
C ILE A 279 -11.69 -5.75 3.00
N SER A 280 -12.34 -4.73 2.43
CA SER A 280 -11.70 -3.43 2.11
C SER A 280 -12.36 -2.25 2.84
N ARG A 281 -13.49 -1.73 2.35
CA ARG A 281 -14.17 -0.55 2.93
C ARG A 281 -14.44 -0.60 4.44
N SER A 282 -15.10 -1.65 4.92
CA SER A 282 -15.40 -1.79 6.36
C SER A 282 -14.14 -1.99 7.18
N VAL A 283 -13.15 -2.72 6.65
CA VAL A 283 -11.83 -2.89 7.27
C VAL A 283 -11.14 -1.54 7.43
N THR A 284 -11.18 -0.67 6.42
CA THR A 284 -10.61 0.68 6.50
C THR A 284 -11.22 1.49 7.65
N VAL A 285 -12.55 1.49 7.79
CA VAL A 285 -13.21 2.20 8.90
C VAL A 285 -12.83 1.59 10.25
N CYS A 286 -12.75 0.26 10.35
CA CYS A 286 -12.29 -0.41 11.57
C CYS A 286 -10.84 -0.06 11.94
N LEU A 287 -9.93 0.03 10.96
CA LEU A 287 -8.54 0.42 11.18
C LEU A 287 -8.42 1.86 11.66
N ALA A 288 -9.16 2.79 11.05
CA ALA A 288 -9.21 4.18 11.49
C ALA A 288 -9.67 4.28 12.96
N TYR A 289 -10.74 3.55 13.32
CA TYR A 289 -11.20 3.52 14.70
C TYR A 289 -10.18 2.88 15.66
N LEU A 290 -9.53 1.78 15.27
CA LEU A 290 -8.52 1.14 16.11
C LEU A 290 -7.36 2.08 16.43
N MET A 291 -6.82 2.79 15.43
CA MET A 291 -5.76 3.77 15.66
C MET A 291 -6.22 4.87 16.63
N HIS A 292 -7.43 5.40 16.43
CA HIS A 292 -8.01 6.42 17.30
C HIS A 292 -8.21 5.93 18.75
N ALA A 293 -8.86 4.79 18.93
CA ALA A 293 -9.28 4.31 20.24
C ALA A 293 -8.16 3.66 21.07
N THR A 294 -7.09 3.19 20.42
CA THR A 294 -6.00 2.46 21.08
C THR A 294 -4.66 3.18 21.05
N HIS A 295 -4.58 4.36 20.40
CA HIS A 295 -3.34 5.10 20.16
C HIS A 295 -2.24 4.22 19.55
N LYS A 296 -2.64 3.38 18.59
CA LYS A 296 -1.75 2.47 17.87
C LYS A 296 -1.48 2.96 16.47
N THR A 297 -0.30 2.63 15.96
CA THR A 297 0.05 2.89 14.56
C THR A 297 -0.87 2.11 13.62
N LEU A 298 -0.93 2.52 12.36
CA LEU A 298 -1.64 1.82 11.30
C LEU A 298 -1.14 0.38 11.17
N GLU A 299 0.17 0.17 11.28
CA GLU A 299 0.78 -1.15 11.27
C GLU A 299 0.28 -2.03 12.41
N GLU A 300 0.33 -1.52 13.64
CA GLU A 300 -0.16 -2.25 14.82
C GLU A 300 -1.66 -2.55 14.74
N ALA A 301 -2.47 -1.57 14.33
CA ALA A 301 -3.91 -1.74 14.14
C ALA A 301 -4.21 -2.79 13.06
N PHE A 302 -3.44 -2.79 11.97
CA PHE A 302 -3.56 -3.76 10.89
C PHE A 302 -3.24 -5.17 11.39
N ASP A 303 -2.18 -5.34 12.17
CA ASP A 303 -1.79 -6.65 12.69
C ASP A 303 -2.78 -7.20 13.73
N ILE A 304 -3.41 -6.34 14.54
CA ILE A 304 -4.53 -6.74 15.41
C ILE A 304 -5.65 -7.33 14.56
N LEU A 305 -6.04 -6.63 13.49
CA LEU A 305 -7.16 -7.03 12.67
C LEU A 305 -6.84 -8.25 11.80
N LEU A 306 -5.61 -8.38 11.31
CA LEU A 306 -5.16 -9.53 10.52
C LEU A 306 -5.13 -10.82 11.36
N LYS A 307 -4.76 -10.73 12.64
CA LYS A 307 -4.82 -11.88 13.57
C LYS A 307 -6.24 -12.39 13.78
N GLN A 308 -7.22 -11.47 13.80
CA GLN A 308 -8.64 -11.81 13.93
C GLN A 308 -9.25 -12.29 12.60
N ASN A 309 -8.79 -11.74 11.46
CA ASN A 309 -9.25 -12.08 10.13
C ASN A 309 -8.13 -12.04 9.09
N GLY A 310 -7.64 -13.22 8.68
CA GLY A 310 -6.55 -13.36 7.70
C GLY A 310 -6.89 -12.95 6.26
N ALA A 311 -8.17 -12.65 5.97
CA ALA A 311 -8.63 -12.29 4.63
C ALA A 311 -8.75 -10.76 4.40
N ILE A 312 -8.37 -9.93 5.37
CA ILE A 312 -8.44 -8.47 5.20
C ILE A 312 -7.47 -7.99 4.13
N ALA A 313 -7.94 -7.11 3.25
CA ALA A 313 -7.13 -6.51 2.20
C ALA A 313 -7.73 -5.16 1.78
N PRO A 314 -7.56 -4.10 2.58
CA PRO A 314 -7.86 -2.75 2.14
C PRO A 314 -7.19 -2.43 0.80
N ASN A 315 -7.92 -1.72 -0.05
CA ASN A 315 -7.32 -1.15 -1.26
C ASN A 315 -6.20 -0.18 -0.88
N PHE A 316 -5.16 -0.12 -1.71
CA PHE A 316 -4.05 0.82 -1.59
C PHE A 316 -4.49 2.28 -1.41
N HIS A 317 -5.53 2.72 -2.11
CA HIS A 317 -6.03 4.09 -1.95
C HIS A 317 -6.49 4.37 -0.51
N PHE A 318 -7.23 3.42 0.08
CA PHE A 318 -7.61 3.50 1.48
C PHE A 318 -6.43 3.36 2.44
N MET A 319 -5.39 2.61 2.05
CA MET A 319 -4.16 2.53 2.84
C MET A 319 -3.45 3.89 2.90
N GLY A 320 -3.35 4.60 1.78
CA GLY A 320 -2.80 5.96 1.75
C GLY A 320 -3.62 6.94 2.61
N GLN A 321 -4.95 6.84 2.54
CA GLN A 321 -5.85 7.63 3.41
C GLN A 321 -5.68 7.31 4.90
N LEU A 322 -5.45 6.05 5.25
CA LEU A 322 -5.17 5.63 6.62
C LEU A 322 -3.81 6.15 7.10
N THR A 323 -2.79 6.13 6.24
CA THR A 323 -1.47 6.70 6.55
C THR A 323 -1.57 8.20 6.79
N GLU A 324 -2.35 8.93 6.00
CA GLU A 324 -2.57 10.35 6.25
C GLU A 324 -3.32 10.58 7.57
N PHE A 325 -4.37 9.79 7.83
CA PHE A 325 -5.12 9.88 9.08
C PHE A 325 -4.24 9.59 10.31
N GLU A 326 -3.36 8.59 10.25
CA GLU A 326 -2.37 8.31 11.30
C GLU A 326 -1.50 9.54 11.62
N ARG A 327 -1.03 10.28 10.60
CA ARG A 327 -0.27 11.53 10.81
C ARG A 327 -1.07 12.59 11.55
N THR A 328 -2.37 12.68 11.30
CA THR A 328 -3.26 13.60 12.02
C THR A 328 -3.46 13.21 13.48
N LEU A 329 -3.38 11.91 13.80
CA LEU A 329 -3.49 11.40 15.17
C LEU A 329 -2.17 11.54 15.96
N PHE A 330 -1.03 11.39 15.29
CA PHE A 330 0.31 11.38 15.92
C PHE A 330 1.27 12.42 15.31
N PRO A 331 0.99 13.73 15.41
CA PRO A 331 1.79 14.76 14.76
C PRO A 331 3.26 14.82 15.25
N ASN A 332 3.56 14.33 16.46
CA ASN A 332 4.86 14.50 17.11
C ASN A 332 5.79 13.28 17.06
N GLU A 333 5.36 12.11 16.58
CA GLU A 333 6.26 10.95 16.43
C GLU A 333 7.07 10.95 15.12
N SER A 334 6.68 11.78 14.14
CA SER A 334 7.40 11.94 12.87
C SER A 334 8.73 12.70 12.96
N LEU A 335 9.10 13.20 14.14
CA LEU A 335 10.32 13.97 14.39
C LEU A 335 11.46 13.16 15.01
N PHE A 336 11.27 11.87 15.31
CA PHE A 336 12.34 11.03 15.84
C PHE A 336 12.96 10.16 14.75
N THR A 337 13.91 10.73 14.01
CA THR A 337 14.97 9.94 13.36
C THR A 337 15.91 9.40 14.45
N PRO A 338 16.33 8.12 14.41
CA PRO A 338 17.39 7.64 15.27
C PRO A 338 18.71 8.21 14.76
N ASP A 339 19.13 9.35 15.30
CA ASP A 339 20.45 9.89 15.02
C ASP A 339 21.49 8.94 15.62
N SER A 340 22.22 8.28 14.74
CA SER A 340 23.35 7.44 15.08
C SER A 340 24.61 8.28 15.01
N GLY A 341 25.09 8.71 16.17
CA GLY A 341 26.51 8.58 16.49
C GLY A 341 27.33 9.85 16.73
N MET A 342 28.13 9.73 17.80
CA MET A 342 29.42 10.36 18.11
C MET A 342 29.45 11.71 18.82
N GLY A 343 30.04 11.71 20.02
CA GLY A 343 30.60 12.91 20.63
C GLY A 343 30.87 12.80 22.12
N SER A 344 32.10 12.44 22.48
CA SER A 344 32.62 12.34 23.85
C SER A 344 32.36 13.56 24.76
N SER A 345 32.10 13.32 26.04
CA SER A 345 32.92 13.85 27.15
C SER A 345 32.33 13.43 28.50
N VAL A 346 33.01 12.51 29.17
CA VAL A 346 32.81 12.25 30.61
C VAL A 346 33.81 13.13 31.36
N PRO A 347 33.38 14.08 32.21
CA PRO A 347 34.25 14.62 33.23
C PRO A 347 34.17 13.71 34.45
N SER A 348 35.35 13.23 34.85
CA SER A 348 35.63 12.52 36.09
C SER A 348 35.19 13.37 37.29
N SER A 349 34.32 12.83 38.14
CA SER A 349 34.06 13.38 39.48
C SER A 349 34.32 12.33 40.54
N THR A 350 35.37 12.61 41.30
CA THR A 350 35.88 12.00 42.51
C THR A 350 34.78 11.66 43.52
N THR A 351 34.68 10.39 43.93
CA THR A 351 33.92 9.97 45.11
C THR A 351 34.87 9.82 46.29
N SER A 352 34.89 10.82 47.18
CA SER A 352 35.32 10.67 48.56
C SER A 352 34.09 10.35 49.41
N SER A 353 34.05 9.13 49.93
CA SER A 353 33.06 8.63 50.87
C SER A 353 33.32 9.21 52.26
N GLU A 354 32.38 10.00 52.79
CA GLU A 354 32.22 10.21 54.23
C GLU A 354 30.88 9.64 54.70
N SER A 355 31.03 8.84 55.74
CA SER A 355 30.05 8.11 56.53
C SER A 355 29.28 9.02 57.50
N GLY A 356 27.98 8.76 57.71
CA GLY A 356 27.30 9.22 58.93
C GLY A 356 25.77 9.17 58.92
N CYS A 357 25.20 8.77 60.07
CA CYS A 357 23.79 8.70 60.48
C CYS A 357 22.94 7.56 59.92
N SER A 358 22.69 6.47 60.66
CA SER A 358 22.07 6.31 62.00
C SER A 358 20.55 6.52 61.96
N SER A 359 19.88 5.38 62.07
CA SER A 359 18.47 5.13 62.30
C SER A 359 18.04 5.49 63.71
N TYR A 360 16.93 6.22 63.83
CA TYR A 360 15.89 6.07 64.86
C TYR A 360 14.54 6.46 64.27
#